data_AF-A0A7Y2L9T4-F1
#
_entry.id   AF-A0A7Y2L9T4-F1
#
_cell.length_a   1.000
_cell.length_b   1.000
_cell.length_c   1.000
_cell.angle_alpha   90.00
_cell.angle_beta   90.00
_cell.angle_gamma   90.00
#
_symmetry.space_group_name_H-M   'P 1'
#
loop_
_entity.id
_entity.type
_entity.pdbx_description
1 polymer ?
#
loop_
_entity_poly.entity_id
_entity_poly.type
_entity_poly.pdbx_seq_one_letter_code
_entity_poly.pdbx_strand_id
1 'polypeptide(L)'
;EVIQRLIRKIPMQYICPAGVNNLTVTQDGTIYPCFMFIGTDISVGNINISSDEIMNNTKMFNLKFNAKFLDDSCKTCWAKYICSFCLGSFGDIKNKDRSYGAEIMCIMMKEILENVLLKLAELKASEENWQILQKVLFYQDEQNRKTYS
;
A
#
# COMPACT_ATOMS: atom_id res chain seq x y z
N GLU A 1 -4.55 -3.54 8.37
CA GLU A 1 -3.96 -2.20 8.10
C GLU A 1 -4.96 -1.04 8.06
N VAL A 2 -6.07 -1.10 7.31
CA VAL A 2 -7.00 0.04 7.14
C VAL A 2 -7.52 0.61 8.48
N ILE A 3 -8.03 -0.24 9.38
CA ILE A 3 -8.58 0.20 10.68
C ILE A 3 -7.52 0.87 11.55
N GLN A 4 -6.31 0.29 11.62
CA GLN A 4 -5.19 0.88 12.36
C GLN A 4 -4.82 2.27 11.81
N ARG A 5 -4.82 2.45 10.49
CA ARG A 5 -4.53 3.73 9.84
C ARG A 5 -5.60 4.78 10.16
N LEU A 6 -6.87 4.40 10.13
CA LEU A 6 -8.00 5.26 10.49
C LEU A 6 -7.90 5.74 11.95
N ILE A 7 -7.58 4.84 12.86
CA ILE A 7 -7.49 5.14 14.31
C ILE A 7 -6.27 5.99 14.62
N ARG A 8 -5.11 5.67 14.03
CA ARG A 8 -3.86 6.41 14.24
C ARG A 8 -3.76 7.70 13.42
N LYS A 9 -4.68 7.92 12.47
CA LYS A 9 -4.70 9.06 11.54
C LYS A 9 -3.40 9.18 10.73
N ILE A 10 -2.81 8.06 10.31
CA ILE A 10 -1.59 8.05 9.49
C ILE A 10 -2.00 7.93 8.01
N PRO A 11 -1.77 8.96 7.19
CA PRO A 11 -2.20 8.96 5.80
C PRO A 11 -1.34 8.03 4.94
N MET A 12 -1.97 7.34 3.98
CA MET A 12 -1.29 6.53 2.99
C MET A 12 -1.00 7.34 1.72
N GLN A 13 0.28 7.58 1.42
CA GLN A 13 0.72 8.34 0.25
C GLN A 13 0.88 7.49 -1.03
N TYR A 14 1.13 6.19 -0.84
CA TYR A 14 1.37 5.22 -1.92
C TYR A 14 0.19 4.27 -2.09
N ILE A 15 0.06 3.61 -3.25
CA ILE A 15 -0.99 2.60 -3.54
C ILE A 15 -0.73 1.33 -2.75
N CYS A 16 0.53 0.90 -2.69
CA CYS A 16 0.96 -0.30 -1.98
C CYS A 16 2.38 -0.16 -1.40
N PRO A 17 2.86 -1.14 -0.63
CA PRO A 17 4.18 -1.08 -0.02
C PRO A 17 5.37 -1.36 -0.97
N ALA A 18 5.11 -1.72 -2.24
CA ALA A 18 6.15 -2.02 -3.23
C ALA A 18 7.11 -0.84 -3.43
N GLY A 19 8.41 -1.08 -3.31
CA GLY A 19 9.44 -0.05 -3.39
C GLY A 19 9.41 0.95 -2.23
N VAL A 20 8.58 0.78 -1.19
CA VAL A 20 8.54 1.70 -0.05
C VAL A 20 9.20 1.06 1.16
N ASN A 21 8.67 -0.08 1.58
CA ASN A 21 9.21 -0.91 2.66
C ASN A 21 9.25 -2.39 2.25
N ASN A 22 9.05 -2.66 0.97
CA ASN A 22 9.13 -3.98 0.37
C ASN A 22 10.02 -3.90 -0.87
N LEU A 23 10.95 -4.83 -0.98
CA LEU A 23 11.80 -5.08 -2.14
C LEU A 23 11.97 -6.59 -2.25
N THR A 24 12.20 -7.08 -3.46
CA THR A 24 12.44 -8.50 -3.70
C THR A 24 13.73 -8.66 -4.47
N VAL A 25 14.60 -9.55 -4.01
CA VAL A 25 15.87 -9.86 -4.66
C VAL A 25 15.81 -11.27 -5.22
N THR A 26 16.09 -11.43 -6.51
CA THR A 26 16.12 -12.73 -7.19
C THR A 26 17.50 -13.37 -7.09
N GLN A 27 17.60 -14.65 -7.51
CA GLN A 27 18.84 -15.44 -7.38
C GLN A 27 20.03 -14.86 -8.18
N ASP A 28 19.75 -14.18 -9.29
CA ASP A 28 20.73 -13.45 -10.11
C ASP A 28 21.10 -12.07 -9.53
N GLY A 29 20.57 -11.74 -8.35
CA GLY A 29 20.79 -10.47 -7.67
C GLY A 29 19.93 -9.32 -8.18
N THR A 30 19.02 -9.54 -9.12
CA THR A 30 18.13 -8.47 -9.61
C THR A 30 17.15 -8.06 -8.50
N ILE A 31 16.95 -6.74 -8.34
CA ILE A 31 16.12 -6.15 -7.30
C ILE A 31 14.86 -5.59 -7.94
N TYR A 32 13.71 -6.05 -7.45
CA TYR A 32 12.38 -5.64 -7.87
C TYR A 32 11.67 -4.86 -6.75
N PRO A 33 10.73 -3.94 -7.09
CA PRO A 33 9.92 -3.24 -6.08
C PRO A 33 9.07 -4.18 -5.20
N CYS A 34 8.70 -5.34 -5.70
CA CYS A 34 7.89 -6.36 -5.02
C CYS A 34 7.93 -7.65 -5.85
N PHE A 35 7.59 -8.78 -5.24
CA PHE A 35 7.57 -10.10 -5.89
C PHE A 35 6.66 -10.15 -7.14
N MET A 36 5.59 -9.34 -7.18
CA MET A 36 4.68 -9.28 -8.33
C MET A 36 5.34 -8.79 -9.63
N PHE A 37 6.52 -8.16 -9.54
CA PHE A 37 7.25 -7.61 -10.70
C PHE A 37 8.39 -8.51 -11.19
N ILE A 38 8.64 -9.66 -10.54
CA ILE A 38 9.69 -10.59 -10.97
C ILE A 38 9.42 -11.04 -12.42
N GLY A 39 10.46 -11.03 -13.26
CA GLY A 39 10.35 -11.40 -14.66
C GLY A 39 9.77 -10.32 -15.57
N THR A 40 9.37 -9.17 -15.01
CA THR A 40 9.06 -7.96 -15.78
C THR A 40 10.31 -7.11 -16.00
N ASP A 41 10.18 -6.09 -16.84
CA ASP A 41 11.20 -5.06 -17.06
C ASP A 41 11.11 -3.91 -16.02
N ILE A 42 10.46 -4.14 -14.88
CA ILE A 42 10.28 -3.19 -13.77
C ILE A 42 11.18 -3.58 -12.60
N SER A 43 12.49 -3.48 -12.79
CA SER A 43 13.49 -3.61 -11.72
C SER A 43 13.93 -2.24 -11.21
N VAL A 44 14.49 -2.21 -10.00
CA VAL A 44 15.12 -1.03 -9.39
C VAL A 44 16.64 -1.16 -9.32
N GLY A 45 17.21 -2.24 -9.86
CA GLY A 45 18.65 -2.45 -9.93
C GLY A 45 19.05 -3.90 -9.74
N ASN A 46 20.31 -4.09 -9.36
CA ASN A 46 20.90 -5.37 -9.00
C ASN A 46 21.78 -5.18 -7.75
N ILE A 47 22.03 -6.22 -6.97
CA ILE A 47 22.90 -6.15 -5.77
C ILE A 47 24.32 -5.64 -6.06
N ASN A 48 24.75 -5.69 -7.32
CA ASN A 48 26.09 -5.26 -7.76
C ASN A 48 26.23 -3.73 -7.97
N ILE A 49 25.15 -2.96 -7.88
CA ILE A 49 25.20 -1.48 -7.97
C ILE A 49 25.14 -0.83 -6.59
N SER A 50 25.44 0.48 -6.52
CA SER A 50 25.45 1.21 -5.25
C SER A 50 24.06 1.27 -4.60
N SER A 51 24.03 1.29 -3.26
CA SER A 51 22.79 1.47 -2.50
C SER A 51 22.07 2.77 -2.84
N ASP A 52 22.82 3.85 -3.09
CA ASP A 52 22.26 5.15 -3.45
C ASP A 52 21.54 5.12 -4.80
N GLU A 53 22.09 4.38 -5.76
CA GLU A 53 21.46 4.18 -7.07
C GLU A 53 20.19 3.33 -6.95
N ILE A 54 20.20 2.26 -6.16
CA ILE A 54 19.00 1.45 -5.87
C ILE A 54 17.94 2.34 -5.23
N MET A 55 18.30 3.14 -4.22
CA MET A 55 17.37 4.06 -3.54
C MET A 55 16.77 5.08 -4.51
N ASN A 56 17.57 5.64 -5.42
CA ASN A 56 17.10 6.57 -6.44
C ASN A 56 16.15 5.90 -7.43
N ASN A 57 16.48 4.70 -7.91
CA ASN A 57 15.62 3.94 -8.82
C ASN A 57 14.29 3.57 -8.16
N THR A 58 14.32 3.15 -6.89
CA THR A 58 13.14 2.87 -6.08
C THR A 58 12.28 4.12 -5.89
N LYS A 59 12.88 5.29 -5.62
CA LYS A 59 12.16 6.56 -5.54
C LYS A 59 11.49 6.92 -6.86
N MET A 60 12.19 6.73 -7.99
CA MET A 60 11.64 6.98 -9.33
C MET A 60 10.48 6.05 -9.65
N PHE A 61 10.59 4.76 -9.32
CA PHE A 61 9.47 3.81 -9.42
C PHE A 61 8.25 4.30 -8.63
N ASN A 62 8.45 4.71 -7.37
CA ASN A 62 7.35 5.16 -6.53
C ASN A 62 6.67 6.41 -7.08
N LEU A 63 7.44 7.41 -7.50
CA LEU A 63 6.90 8.64 -8.09
C LEU A 63 6.14 8.36 -9.39
N LYS A 64 6.61 7.40 -10.19
CA LYS A 64 6.00 7.10 -11.48
C LYS A 64 4.72 6.26 -11.38
N PHE A 65 4.69 5.28 -10.50
CA PHE A 65 3.64 4.24 -10.51
C PHE A 65 2.86 4.09 -9.20
N ASN A 66 3.43 4.47 -8.07
CA ASN A 66 2.88 4.14 -6.75
C ASN A 66 2.30 5.36 -6.01
N ALA A 67 2.77 6.57 -6.34
CA ALA A 67 2.42 7.81 -5.67
C ALA A 67 0.99 8.30 -6.02
N LYS A 68 0.06 8.20 -5.07
CA LYS A 68 -1.34 8.63 -5.25
C LYS A 68 -1.49 10.13 -5.50
N PHE A 69 -0.58 10.95 -5.00
CA PHE A 69 -0.66 12.40 -5.16
C PHE A 69 -0.29 12.87 -6.58
N LEU A 70 0.34 12.01 -7.39
CA LEU A 70 0.64 12.29 -8.80
C LEU A 70 -0.42 11.72 -9.75
N ASP A 71 -1.23 10.79 -9.26
CA ASP A 71 -2.30 10.13 -9.99
C ASP A 71 -3.58 10.97 -10.02
N ASP A 72 -4.06 11.35 -11.21
CA ASP A 72 -5.23 12.22 -11.37
C ASP A 72 -6.53 11.66 -10.78
N SER A 73 -6.76 10.35 -10.89
CA SER A 73 -7.93 9.69 -10.30
C SER A 73 -7.87 9.69 -8.77
N CYS A 74 -6.65 9.60 -8.21
CA CYS A 74 -6.46 9.61 -6.77
C CYS A 74 -6.52 11.03 -6.19
N LYS A 75 -6.12 12.07 -6.94
CA LYS A 75 -6.13 13.47 -6.45
C LYS A 75 -7.50 13.91 -5.93
N THR A 76 -8.56 13.52 -6.63
CA THR A 76 -9.96 13.86 -6.33
C THR A 76 -10.69 12.79 -5.51
N CYS A 77 -10.06 11.65 -5.23
CA CYS A 77 -10.69 10.53 -4.52
C CYS A 77 -10.75 10.78 -3.00
N TRP A 78 -11.94 10.62 -2.40
CA TRP A 78 -12.15 10.76 -0.95
C TRP A 78 -11.36 9.73 -0.14
N ALA A 79 -11.13 8.55 -0.71
CA ALA A 79 -10.51 7.42 -0.03
C ALA A 79 -8.97 7.41 -0.10
N LYS A 80 -8.32 8.34 -0.81
CA LYS A 80 -6.90 8.24 -1.20
C LYS A 80 -5.93 8.00 -0.03
N TYR A 81 -6.20 8.59 1.13
CA TYR A 81 -5.33 8.45 2.31
C TYR A 81 -5.59 7.19 3.13
N ILE A 82 -6.61 6.40 2.79
CA ILE A 82 -7.07 5.24 3.54
C ILE A 82 -7.00 3.96 2.69
N CYS A 83 -7.34 4.06 1.41
CA CYS A 83 -7.35 2.93 0.48
C CYS A 83 -5.96 2.35 0.29
N SER A 84 -5.88 1.07 -0.06
CA SER A 84 -4.64 0.38 -0.41
C SER A 84 -4.99 -0.76 -1.34
N PHE A 85 -4.20 -1.01 -2.38
CA PHE A 85 -4.42 -2.16 -3.23
C PHE A 85 -3.13 -2.69 -3.85
N CYS A 86 -3.13 -3.93 -4.35
CA CYS A 86 -1.96 -4.49 -5.03
C CYS A 86 -1.75 -3.82 -6.40
N LEU A 87 -0.66 -3.04 -6.53
CA LEU A 87 -0.27 -2.41 -7.80
C LEU A 87 -0.02 -3.43 -8.92
N GLY A 88 0.52 -4.61 -8.59
CA GLY A 88 0.74 -5.68 -9.57
C GLY A 88 -0.56 -6.29 -10.13
N SER A 89 -1.70 -6.11 -9.44
CA SER A 89 -3.01 -6.55 -9.94
C SER A 89 -3.59 -5.62 -11.00
N PHE A 90 -2.94 -4.48 -11.28
CA PHE A 90 -3.32 -3.59 -12.37
C PHE A 90 -2.77 -4.07 -13.72
N GLY A 91 -2.15 -5.24 -13.80
CA GLY A 91 -1.57 -5.75 -15.05
C GLY A 91 -0.37 -4.92 -15.49
N ASP A 92 -0.35 -4.50 -16.75
CA ASP A 92 0.75 -3.69 -17.28
C ASP A 92 0.67 -2.23 -16.79
N ILE A 93 1.38 -1.94 -15.71
CA ILE A 93 1.46 -0.60 -15.13
C ILE A 93 2.25 0.41 -15.98
N LYS A 94 2.96 -0.04 -17.02
CA LYS A 94 3.64 0.85 -17.98
C LYS A 94 2.68 1.40 -19.02
N ASN A 95 1.58 0.71 -19.30
CA ASN A 95 0.53 1.22 -20.16
C ASN A 95 -0.30 2.29 -19.42
N LYS A 96 -0.42 3.47 -20.05
CA LYS A 96 -1.10 4.64 -19.48
C LYS A 96 -2.62 4.49 -19.44
N ASP A 97 -3.20 3.67 -20.30
CA ASP A 97 -4.55 3.14 -20.10
C ASP A 97 -4.47 2.17 -18.95
N ARG A 98 -4.56 2.73 -17.73
CA ARG A 98 -4.67 1.96 -16.50
C ARG A 98 -5.70 0.89 -16.76
N SER A 99 -5.25 -0.35 -16.66
CA SER A 99 -6.07 -1.49 -17.02
C SER A 99 -7.44 -1.36 -16.36
N TYR A 100 -8.44 -1.92 -17.03
CA TYR A 100 -9.73 -2.27 -16.44
C TYR A 100 -9.62 -2.84 -15.00
N GLY A 101 -8.50 -3.51 -14.67
CA GLY A 101 -8.17 -3.95 -13.32
C GLY A 101 -8.05 -2.82 -12.29
N ALA A 102 -7.38 -1.72 -12.58
CA ALA A 102 -7.23 -0.62 -11.62
C ALA A 102 -8.57 0.03 -11.27
N GLU A 103 -9.47 0.17 -12.25
CA GLU A 103 -10.80 0.76 -12.04
C GLU A 103 -11.68 -0.12 -11.16
N ILE A 104 -11.78 -1.42 -11.49
CA ILE A 104 -12.54 -2.39 -10.67
C ILE A 104 -12.04 -2.38 -9.23
N MET A 105 -10.72 -2.41 -9.03
CA MET A 105 -10.14 -2.43 -7.69
C MET A 105 -10.42 -1.14 -6.93
N CYS A 106 -10.43 0.02 -7.62
CA CYS A 106 -10.84 1.28 -7.01
C CYS A 106 -12.30 1.25 -6.56
N ILE A 107 -13.22 0.72 -7.37
CA ILE A 107 -14.64 0.60 -7.01
C ILE A 107 -14.78 -0.32 -5.79
N MET A 108 -14.25 -1.54 -5.88
CA MET A 108 -14.31 -2.53 -4.79
C MET A 108 -13.73 -1.99 -3.49
N MET A 109 -12.59 -1.29 -3.54
CA MET A 109 -11.96 -0.76 -2.34
C MET A 109 -12.79 0.36 -1.71
N LYS A 110 -13.48 1.20 -2.51
CA LYS A 110 -14.39 2.21 -1.95
C LYS A 110 -15.58 1.57 -1.23
N GLU A 111 -16.21 0.56 -1.83
CA GLU A 111 -17.31 -0.19 -1.21
C GLU A 111 -16.89 -0.87 0.10
N ILE A 112 -15.70 -1.48 0.12
CA ILE A 112 -15.15 -2.07 1.35
C ILE A 112 -14.91 -0.99 2.40
N LEU A 113 -14.36 0.17 2.01
CA LEU A 113 -14.10 1.26 2.94
C LEU A 113 -15.37 1.88 3.51
N GLU A 114 -16.41 2.04 2.71
CA GLU A 114 -17.71 2.53 3.17
C GLU A 114 -18.27 1.61 4.26
N ASN A 115 -18.29 0.30 4.01
CA ASN A 115 -18.74 -0.68 5.00
C ASN A 115 -17.87 -0.68 6.27
N VAL A 116 -16.55 -0.59 6.12
CA VAL A 116 -15.62 -0.50 7.26
C VAL A 116 -15.87 0.77 8.08
N LEU A 117 -16.10 1.91 7.43
CA LEU A 117 -16.36 3.19 8.11
C LEU A 117 -17.70 3.17 8.86
N LEU A 118 -18.75 2.64 8.24
CA LEU A 118 -20.05 2.45 8.90
C LEU A 118 -19.90 1.58 10.14
N LYS A 119 -19.23 0.44 10.02
CA LYS A 119 -19.04 -0.46 11.16
C LYS A 119 -18.18 0.16 12.26
N LEU A 120 -17.16 0.92 11.88
CA LEU A 120 -16.31 1.64 12.84
C LEU A 120 -17.10 2.73 13.57
N ALA A 121 -18.02 3.41 12.89
CA ALA A 121 -18.90 4.40 13.51
C ALA A 121 -19.85 3.77 14.55
N GLU A 122 -20.44 2.61 14.23
CA GLU A 122 -21.25 1.84 15.19
C GLU A 122 -20.42 1.43 16.42
N LEU A 123 -19.21 0.91 16.21
CA LEU A 123 -18.33 0.51 17.31
C LEU A 123 -17.94 1.71 18.18
N LYS A 124 -17.70 2.87 17.57
CA LYS A 124 -17.35 4.10 18.27
C LYS A 124 -18.51 4.71 19.06
N ALA A 125 -19.76 4.40 18.69
CA ALA A 125 -20.94 4.88 19.40
C ALA A 125 -21.11 4.22 20.79
N SER A 126 -20.50 3.05 21.02
CA SER A 126 -20.44 2.39 22.33
C SER A 126 -19.04 2.52 22.92
N GLU A 127 -18.94 3.18 24.08
CA GLU A 127 -17.66 3.34 24.79
C GLU A 127 -17.02 1.97 25.10
N GLU A 128 -17.83 0.99 25.54
CA GLU A 128 -17.35 -0.36 25.82
C GLU A 128 -16.74 -1.02 24.58
N ASN A 129 -17.44 -0.98 23.44
CA ASN A 129 -16.95 -1.54 22.18
C ASN A 129 -15.69 -0.82 21.69
N TRP A 130 -15.62 0.50 21.87
CA TRP A 130 -14.47 1.29 21.50
C TRP A 130 -13.23 0.91 22.32
N GLN A 131 -13.39 0.76 23.64
CA GLN A 131 -12.32 0.31 24.54
C GLN A 131 -11.84 -1.10 24.19
N ILE A 132 -12.76 -2.02 23.84
CA ILE A 132 -12.40 -3.37 23.38
C ILE A 132 -11.58 -3.30 22.09
N LEU A 133 -12.02 -2.52 21.11
CA LEU A 133 -11.29 -2.37 19.84
C LEU A 133 -9.88 -1.83 20.08
N GLN A 134 -9.73 -0.81 20.94
CA GLN A 134 -8.41 -0.26 21.28
C GLN A 134 -7.48 -1.31 21.91
N LYS A 135 -8.00 -2.15 22.82
CA LYS A 135 -7.23 -3.25 23.43
C LYS A 135 -6.80 -4.30 22.40
N VAL A 136 -7.70 -4.70 21.50
CA VAL A 136 -7.39 -5.67 20.42
C VAL A 136 -6.27 -5.13 19.54
N LEU A 137 -6.35 -3.85 19.15
CA LEU A 137 -5.34 -3.24 18.30
C LEU A 137 -3.99 -3.10 19.00
N PHE A 138 -3.97 -2.72 20.28
CA PHE A 138 -2.76 -2.68 21.08
C PHE A 138 -2.07 -4.05 21.15
N TYR A 139 -2.84 -5.11 21.39
CA TYR A 139 -2.31 -6.48 21.45
C TYR A 139 -1.68 -6.90 20.11
N GLN A 140 -2.34 -6.60 18.98
CA GLN A 140 -1.78 -6.87 17.65
C GLN A 140 -0.46 -6.13 17.41
N ASP A 141 -0.34 -4.89 17.88
CA ASP A 141 0.89 -4.11 17.74
C ASP A 141 2.06 -4.65 18.56
N GLU A 142 1.79 -5.13 19.78
CA GLU A 142 2.82 -5.79 20.58
C GLU A 142 3.33 -7.07 19.94
N GLN A 143 2.43 -7.88 19.38
CA GLN A 143 2.83 -9.09 18.67
C GLN A 143 3.68 -8.77 17.44
N ASN A 144 3.29 -7.76 16.65
CA ASN A 144 4.08 -7.32 15.50
C ASN A 144 5.48 -6.83 15.91
N ARG A 145 5.62 -6.09 17.02
CA ARG A 145 6.93 -5.62 17.49
C ARG A 145 7.87 -6.76 17.90
N LYS A 146 7.35 -7.83 18.49
CA LYS A 146 8.16 -9.01 18.88
C LYS A 146 8.65 -9.84 17.70
N THR A 147 7.91 -9.84 16.59
CA THR A 147 8.27 -10.61 15.39
C THR A 147 9.40 -9.96 14.58
N TYR A 148 9.57 -8.64 14.68
CA TYR A 148 10.57 -7.87 13.92
C TYR A 148 11.66 -7.22 14.80
N SER A 149 11.78 -7.63 16.07
CA SER A 149 12.87 -7.30 17.00
C SER A 149 13.89 -8.43 17.05
#